data_AF-A0A1F3A0K1-F1
#
_entry.id   AF-A0A1F3A0K1-F1
#
_cell.length_a   1.000
_cell.length_b   1.000
_cell.length_c   1.000
_cell.angle_alpha   90.00
_cell.angle_beta   90.00
_cell.angle_gamma   90.00
#
_symmetry.space_group_name_H-M   'P 1'
#
loop_
_entity.id
_entity.type
_entity.pdbx_description
1 polymer ?
#
loop_
_entity_poly.entity_id
_entity_poly.type
_entity_poly.pdbx_seq_one_letter_code
_entity_poly.pdbx_strand_id
1 'polypeptide(L)'
;MTKIALVYGAIAGSIVVGSILAGILLGSDHGGQSLWFGYLIMILALSLIFLGVKSYRDRQGGGVIKFGPALFLGLMIAVVAGVFYVGGWEAYLAATDYSFMPSYVDQIIESKKAAGLTGEALAAEVAKLEEMKANYENPLYRMPLTFVEIFPVGLVIAIVSAAILRNPKAFPARGAAK
;
A
#
# COMPACT_ATOMS: atom_id res chain seq x y z
N MET A 1 14.18 5.71 -16.78
CA MET A 1 13.30 4.80 -15.99
C MET A 1 13.44 5.02 -14.49
N THR A 2 14.63 4.86 -13.90
CA THR A 2 14.85 4.92 -12.43
C THR A 2 14.36 6.20 -11.75
N LYS A 3 14.60 7.39 -12.33
CA LYS A 3 14.10 8.65 -11.77
C LYS A 3 12.57 8.71 -11.72
N ILE A 4 11.88 8.17 -12.72
CA ILE A 4 10.41 8.09 -12.74
C ILE A 4 9.94 7.09 -11.68
N ALA A 5 10.58 5.92 -11.61
CA ALA A 5 10.26 4.93 -10.58
C ALA A 5 10.38 5.50 -9.16
N LEU A 6 11.46 6.23 -8.88
CA LEU A 6 11.68 6.87 -7.59
C LEU A 6 10.65 7.96 -7.28
N VAL A 7 10.39 8.86 -8.22
CA VAL A 7 9.45 9.97 -7.98
C VAL A 7 8.02 9.46 -7.80
N TYR A 8 7.52 8.65 -8.73
CA TYR A 8 6.14 8.16 -8.65
C TYR A 8 5.97 7.15 -7.52
N GLY A 9 6.99 6.33 -7.24
CA GLY A 9 6.96 5.38 -6.13
C GLY A 9 6.99 6.09 -4.77
N ALA A 10 7.85 7.10 -4.61
CA ALA A 10 7.90 7.89 -3.37
C ALA A 10 6.60 8.64 -3.12
N ILE A 11 6.02 9.28 -4.16
CA ILE A 11 4.73 9.98 -4.02
C ILE A 11 3.62 8.98 -3.65
N ALA A 12 3.56 7.83 -4.33
CA ALA A 12 2.55 6.80 -4.02
C ALA A 12 2.70 6.28 -2.59
N GLY A 13 3.90 5.86 -2.19
CA GLY A 13 4.17 5.35 -0.84
C GLY A 13 3.88 6.39 0.24
N SER A 14 4.28 7.66 0.03
CA SER A 14 4.00 8.76 0.96
C SER A 14 2.52 9.09 1.09
N ILE A 15 1.75 9.01 0.00
CA ILE A 15 0.29 9.22 0.04
C ILE A 15 -0.35 8.09 0.84
N VAL A 16 0.00 6.83 0.58
CA VAL A 16 -0.57 5.70 1.33
C VAL A 16 -0.27 5.86 2.81
N VAL A 17 1.00 5.99 3.19
CA VAL A 17 1.37 6.07 4.60
C VAL A 17 0.76 7.31 5.26
N GLY A 18 0.84 8.48 4.62
CA GLY A 18 0.27 9.72 5.16
C GLY A 18 -1.23 9.64 5.37
N SER A 19 -1.95 8.94 4.48
CA SER A 19 -3.39 8.76 4.60
C SER A 19 -3.80 7.83 5.75
N ILE A 20 -3.04 6.75 5.99
CA ILE A 20 -3.26 5.84 7.12
C ILE A 20 -2.98 6.60 8.42
N LEU A 21 -1.85 7.31 8.50
CA LEU A 21 -1.50 8.10 9.68
C LEU A 21 -2.55 9.19 9.97
N ALA A 22 -3.04 9.88 8.94
CA ALA A 22 -4.11 10.85 9.11
C ALA A 22 -5.40 10.17 9.62
N GLY A 23 -5.75 8.99 9.11
CA GLY A 23 -6.89 8.21 9.59
C GLY A 23 -6.79 7.86 11.08
N ILE A 24 -5.60 7.44 11.53
CA ILE A 24 -5.31 7.13 12.93
C ILE A 24 -5.40 8.39 13.80
N LEU A 25 -4.77 9.51 13.38
CA LEU A 25 -4.76 10.77 14.14
C LEU A 25 -6.14 11.43 14.24
N LEU A 26 -6.99 11.28 13.23
CA LEU A 26 -8.34 11.84 13.20
C LEU A 26 -9.35 10.99 14.01
N GLY A 27 -8.91 9.91 14.67
CA GLY A 27 -9.78 9.08 15.49
C GLY A 27 -10.84 8.35 14.67
N SER A 28 -10.55 8.04 13.41
CA SER A 28 -11.43 7.23 12.57
C SER A 28 -11.51 5.85 13.22
N ASP A 29 -12.67 5.51 13.80
CA ASP A 29 -12.90 4.20 14.42
C ASP A 29 -12.42 3.10 13.46
N HIS A 30 -11.65 2.15 13.98
CA HIS A 30 -11.15 1.00 13.22
C HIS A 30 -12.27 -0.02 12.91
N GLY A 31 -13.51 0.47 12.76
CA GLY A 31 -14.65 -0.29 12.25
C GLY A 31 -14.54 -0.50 10.74
N GLY A 32 -15.30 -1.48 10.22
CA GLY A 32 -15.22 -1.94 8.82
C GLY A 32 -15.36 -0.87 7.73
N GLN A 33 -15.83 0.35 8.04
CA GLN A 33 -15.81 1.50 7.13
C GLN A 33 -14.40 2.06 6.87
N SER A 34 -13.48 1.97 7.83
CA SER A 34 -12.10 2.45 7.68
C SER A 34 -11.27 1.57 6.73
N LEU A 35 -11.56 0.26 6.70
CA LEU A 35 -10.88 -0.69 5.81
C LEU A 35 -11.15 -0.36 4.34
N TRP A 36 -12.42 -0.16 3.95
CA TRP A 36 -12.77 0.22 2.58
C TRP A 36 -12.13 1.55 2.17
N PHE A 37 -12.05 2.51 3.10
CA PHE A 37 -11.39 3.78 2.86
C PHE A 37 -9.88 3.62 2.66
N GLY A 38 -9.21 2.81 3.48
CA GLY A 38 -7.81 2.45 3.31
C GLY A 38 -7.51 1.78 1.97
N TYR A 39 -8.34 0.80 1.58
CA TYR A 39 -8.24 0.14 0.27
C TYR A 39 -8.46 1.12 -0.89
N LEU A 40 -9.43 2.03 -0.77
CA LEU A 40 -9.69 3.04 -1.79
C LEU A 40 -8.48 3.96 -1.97
N ILE A 41 -7.90 4.44 -0.88
CA ILE A 41 -6.70 5.29 -0.94
C ILE A 41 -5.52 4.50 -1.50
N MET A 42 -5.35 3.23 -1.13
CA MET A 42 -4.31 2.38 -1.70
C MET A 42 -4.46 2.25 -3.22
N ILE A 43 -5.67 2.01 -3.73
CA ILE A 43 -5.93 1.96 -5.18
C ILE A 43 -5.64 3.31 -5.84
N LEU A 44 -6.07 4.42 -5.23
CA LEU A 44 -5.82 5.77 -5.75
C LEU A 44 -4.33 6.10 -5.77
N ALA A 45 -3.58 5.80 -4.72
CA ALA A 45 -2.16 6.02 -4.65
C ALA A 45 -1.40 5.12 -5.64
N LEU A 46 -1.75 3.84 -5.72
CA LEU A 46 -1.12 2.92 -6.66
C LEU A 46 -1.51 3.20 -8.12
N SER A 47 -2.58 3.95 -8.40
CA SER A 47 -2.86 4.47 -9.75
C SER A 47 -1.74 5.39 -10.29
N LEU A 48 -0.88 5.93 -9.41
CA LEU A 48 0.35 6.62 -9.82
C LEU A 48 1.33 5.70 -10.57
N ILE A 49 1.25 4.37 -10.40
CA ILE A 49 1.99 3.40 -11.22
C ILE A 49 1.62 3.58 -12.69
N PHE A 50 0.32 3.64 -12.99
CA PHE A 50 -0.17 3.87 -14.36
C PHE A 50 0.34 5.20 -14.92
N LEU A 51 0.26 6.27 -14.12
CA LEU A 51 0.75 7.59 -14.52
C LEU A 51 2.27 7.61 -14.73
N GLY A 52 3.05 6.89 -13.92
CA GLY A 52 4.49 6.77 -14.07
C GLY A 52 4.88 6.04 -15.36
N VAL A 53 4.22 4.91 -15.66
CA VAL A 53 4.44 4.16 -16.90
C VAL A 53 4.03 4.99 -18.12
N LYS A 54 2.88 5.66 -18.06
CA LYS A 54 2.41 6.56 -19.12
C LYS A 54 3.37 7.73 -19.35
N SER A 55 3.83 8.39 -18.28
CA SER A 55 4.76 9.51 -18.34
C SER A 55 6.09 9.11 -18.99
N TYR A 56 6.60 7.91 -18.68
CA TYR A 56 7.79 7.37 -19.35
C TYR A 56 7.55 7.12 -20.84
N ARG A 57 6.43 6.48 -21.20
CA ARG A 57 6.05 6.24 -22.61
C ARG A 57 5.95 7.55 -23.40
N ASP A 58 5.27 8.54 -22.85
CA ASP A 58 4.94 9.78 -23.57
C ASP A 58 6.15 10.73 -23.68
N ARG A 59 7.00 10.82 -22.64
CA ARG A 59 8.15 11.76 -22.62
C ARG A 59 9.46 11.17 -23.12
N GLN A 60 9.70 9.87 -22.91
CA GLN A 60 10.99 9.22 -23.24
C GLN A 60 10.85 8.16 -24.33
N GLY A 61 9.68 7.53 -24.47
CA GLY A 61 9.43 6.45 -25.43
C GLY A 61 8.78 6.88 -26.76
N GLY A 62 8.57 8.18 -26.99
CA GLY A 62 7.94 8.66 -28.22
C GLY A 62 6.50 8.16 -28.43
N GLY A 63 5.78 7.83 -27.35
CA GLY A 63 4.39 7.37 -27.39
C GLY A 63 4.21 5.85 -27.52
N VAL A 64 5.30 5.06 -27.58
CA VAL A 64 5.21 3.59 -27.68
C VAL A 64 6.07 2.92 -26.60
N ILE A 65 5.53 1.90 -25.95
CA ILE A 65 6.25 1.09 -24.97
C ILE A 65 5.87 -0.39 -25.14
N LYS A 66 6.85 -1.29 -25.05
CA LYS A 66 6.62 -2.74 -25.05
C LYS A 66 6.12 -3.19 -23.67
N PHE A 67 5.38 -4.31 -23.63
CA PHE A 67 4.83 -4.87 -22.38
C PHE A 67 5.90 -5.13 -21.31
N GLY A 68 7.02 -5.77 -21.66
CA GLY A 68 8.10 -6.08 -20.71
C GLY A 68 8.67 -4.85 -20.01
N PRO A 69 9.16 -3.83 -20.75
CA PRO A 69 9.62 -2.56 -20.17
C PRO A 69 8.56 -1.82 -19.36
N ALA A 70 7.29 -1.87 -19.79
CA ALA A 70 6.19 -1.25 -19.05
C ALA A 70 5.92 -1.94 -17.71
N LEU A 71 5.93 -3.28 -17.70
CA LEU A 71 5.78 -4.09 -16.50
C LEU A 71 6.96 -3.88 -15.56
N PHE A 72 8.18 -3.91 -16.08
CA PHE A 72 9.39 -3.68 -15.29
C PHE A 72 9.37 -2.31 -14.60
N LEU A 73 9.00 -1.24 -15.33
CA LEU A 73 8.86 0.08 -14.74
C LEU A 73 7.74 0.12 -13.69
N GLY A 74 6.61 -0.52 -13.94
CA GLY A 74 5.52 -0.60 -12.97
C GLY A 74 5.93 -1.34 -11.68
N LEU A 75 6.66 -2.44 -11.81
CA LEU A 75 7.23 -3.19 -10.69
C LEU A 75 8.23 -2.34 -9.90
N MET A 76 9.11 -1.59 -10.56
CA MET A 76 10.04 -0.70 -9.88
C MET A 76 9.28 0.37 -9.07
N ILE A 77 8.21 0.94 -9.61
CA ILE A 77 7.37 1.91 -8.89
C ILE A 77 6.72 1.23 -7.68
N ALA A 78 6.16 0.03 -7.84
CA ALA A 78 5.51 -0.71 -6.76
C ALA A 78 6.48 -1.07 -5.62
N VAL A 79 7.70 -1.50 -5.95
CA VAL A 79 8.75 -1.79 -4.96
C VAL A 79 9.15 -0.53 -4.21
N VAL A 80 9.40 0.58 -4.91
CA VAL A 80 9.74 1.86 -4.27
C VAL A 80 8.59 2.32 -3.37
N ALA A 81 7.34 2.27 -3.83
CA ALA A 81 6.18 2.62 -3.03
C ALA A 81 6.08 1.77 -1.76
N GLY A 82 6.32 0.46 -1.86
CA GLY A 82 6.37 -0.45 -0.71
C GLY A 82 7.48 -0.09 0.28
N VAL A 83 8.69 0.27 -0.20
CA VAL A 83 9.79 0.71 0.68
C VAL A 83 9.46 2.01 1.42
N PHE A 84 8.88 3.01 0.73
CA PHE A 84 8.47 4.26 1.36
C PHE A 84 7.33 4.04 2.36
N TYR A 85 6.40 3.13 2.05
CA TYR A 85 5.34 2.75 2.95
C TYR A 85 5.86 2.10 4.23
N VAL A 86 6.68 1.04 4.09
CA VAL A 86 7.31 0.36 5.24
C VAL A 86 8.14 1.35 6.04
N GLY A 87 8.95 2.18 5.39
CA GLY A 87 9.77 3.18 6.08
C GLY A 87 8.94 4.22 6.85
N GLY A 88 7.83 4.70 6.27
CA GLY A 88 6.94 5.63 6.96
C GLY A 88 6.16 4.96 8.11
N TRP A 89 5.77 3.69 7.95
CA TRP A 89 5.12 2.92 9.00
C TRP A 89 6.06 2.66 10.18
N GLU A 90 7.30 2.26 9.90
CA GLU A 90 8.36 2.11 10.90
C GLU A 90 8.65 3.42 11.62
N ALA A 91 8.71 4.54 10.90
CA ALA A 91 8.90 5.86 11.50
C ALA A 91 7.75 6.24 12.45
N TYR A 92 6.51 5.91 12.07
CA TYR A 92 5.35 6.11 12.94
C TYR A 92 5.39 5.22 14.19
N LEU A 93 5.70 3.93 14.03
CA LEU A 93 5.84 3.01 15.17
C LEU A 93 6.95 3.48 16.12
N ALA A 94 8.09 3.91 15.59
CA ALA A 94 9.18 4.45 16.40
C ALA A 94 8.79 5.77 17.09
N ALA A 95 8.02 6.63 16.44
CA ALA A 95 7.56 7.89 17.02
C ALA A 95 6.45 7.73 18.09
N THR A 96 5.79 6.57 18.13
CA THR A 96 4.69 6.26 19.05
C THR A 96 5.06 5.20 20.08
N ASP A 97 6.36 4.93 20.26
CA ASP A 97 6.90 3.90 21.15
C ASP A 97 6.24 2.52 20.95
N TYR A 98 5.92 2.18 19.70
CA TYR A 98 5.27 0.93 19.30
C TYR A 98 3.89 0.68 19.94
N SER A 99 3.22 1.73 20.43
CA SER A 99 1.91 1.65 21.10
C SER A 99 0.75 1.19 20.22
N PHE A 100 0.90 1.21 18.89
CA PHE A 100 -0.14 0.80 17.94
C PHE A 100 -0.64 -0.63 18.19
N MET A 101 0.27 -1.60 18.33
CA MET A 101 -0.12 -3.01 18.41
C MET A 101 -0.85 -3.38 19.71
N PRO A 102 -0.42 -2.90 20.90
CA PRO A 102 -1.21 -3.00 22.12
C PRO A 102 -2.62 -2.43 21.98
N SER A 103 -2.76 -1.18 21.53
CA SER A 103 -4.06 -0.54 21.37
C SER A 103 -4.96 -1.25 20.35
N TYR A 104 -4.38 -1.79 19.28
CA TYR A 104 -5.09 -2.57 18.28
C TYR A 104 -5.62 -3.90 18.83
N VAL A 105 -4.80 -4.63 19.60
CA VAL A 105 -5.22 -5.87 20.26
C VAL A 105 -6.36 -5.61 21.25
N ASP A 106 -6.25 -4.56 22.06
CA ASP A 106 -7.29 -4.19 23.02
C ASP A 106 -8.62 -3.88 22.33
N GLN A 107 -8.60 -3.09 21.24
CA GLN A 107 -9.80 -2.79 20.45
C GLN A 107 -10.43 -4.05 19.84
N ILE A 108 -9.63 -4.99 19.32
CA ILE A 108 -10.16 -6.25 18.79
C ILE A 108 -10.81 -7.07 19.90
N ILE A 109 -10.18 -7.16 21.07
CA ILE A 109 -10.72 -7.91 22.21
C ILE A 109 -12.05 -7.30 22.65
N GLU A 110 -12.14 -5.98 22.77
CA GLU A 110 -13.39 -5.28 23.09
C GLU A 110 -14.47 -5.51 22.02
N SER A 111 -14.12 -5.43 20.74
CA SER A 111 -15.03 -5.70 19.64
C SER A 111 -15.58 -7.13 19.68
N LYS A 112 -14.72 -8.13 19.94
CA LYS A 112 -15.14 -9.53 20.06
C LYS A 112 -16.00 -9.80 21.29
N LYS A 113 -15.69 -9.16 22.42
CA LYS A 113 -16.55 -9.18 23.62
C LYS A 113 -17.92 -8.57 23.32
N ALA A 114 -17.96 -7.42 22.63
CA ALA A 114 -19.20 -6.77 22.22
C ALA A 114 -20.01 -7.61 21.22
N ALA A 115 -19.34 -8.38 20.37
CA ALA A 115 -19.96 -9.36 19.48
C ALA A 115 -20.46 -10.64 20.21
N GLY A 116 -20.33 -10.72 21.54
CA GLY A 116 -20.83 -11.82 22.36
C GLY A 116 -19.85 -13.00 22.52
N LEU A 117 -18.60 -12.87 22.06
CA LEU A 117 -17.59 -13.91 22.25
C LEU A 117 -17.15 -13.96 23.72
N THR A 118 -17.33 -15.10 24.40
CA THR A 118 -17.04 -15.26 25.84
C THR A 118 -16.43 -16.63 26.15
N GLY A 119 -15.94 -16.81 27.37
CA GLY A 119 -15.41 -18.08 27.87
C GLY A 119 -14.12 -18.52 27.16
N GLU A 120 -13.98 -19.84 26.95
CA GLU A 120 -12.79 -20.43 26.31
C GLU A 120 -12.53 -19.90 24.90
N ALA A 121 -13.58 -19.58 24.14
CA ALA A 121 -13.44 -19.04 22.78
C ALA A 121 -12.78 -17.65 22.78
N LEU A 122 -13.08 -16.82 23.79
CA LEU A 122 -12.42 -15.53 23.96
C LEU A 122 -10.97 -15.70 24.43
N ALA A 123 -10.71 -16.61 25.37
CA ALA A 123 -9.36 -16.86 25.87
C ALA A 123 -8.41 -17.36 24.76
N ALA A 124 -8.89 -18.28 23.91
CA ALA A 124 -8.13 -18.77 22.76
C ALA A 124 -7.81 -17.66 21.75
N GLU A 125 -8.75 -16.72 21.55
CA GLU A 125 -8.55 -15.61 20.65
C GLU A 125 -7.59 -14.56 21.19
N VAL A 126 -7.69 -14.23 22.49
CA VAL A 126 -6.73 -13.37 23.18
C VAL A 126 -5.31 -13.94 23.10
N ALA A 127 -5.16 -15.25 23.28
CA ALA A 127 -3.86 -15.91 23.17
C ALA A 127 -3.25 -15.76 21.77
N LYS A 128 -4.06 -15.90 20.70
CA LYS A 128 -3.60 -15.66 19.32
C LYS A 128 -3.21 -14.20 19.09
N LEU A 129 -3.95 -13.26 19.65
CA LEU A 129 -3.67 -11.83 19.51
C LEU A 129 -2.38 -11.43 20.24
N GLU A 130 -2.12 -11.98 21.42
CA GLU A 130 -0.85 -11.79 22.14
C GLU A 130 0.34 -12.43 21.39
N GLU A 131 0.15 -13.61 20.80
CA GLU A 131 1.18 -14.22 19.93
C GLU A 131 1.46 -13.34 18.70
N MET A 132 0.40 -12.81 18.07
CA MET A 132 0.53 -11.89 16.95
C MET A 132 1.28 -10.61 17.35
N LYS A 133 0.98 -10.06 18.54
CA LYS A 133 1.68 -8.89 19.10
C LYS A 133 3.16 -9.18 19.33
N ALA A 134 3.51 -10.31 19.96
CA ALA A 134 4.90 -10.71 20.17
C ALA A 134 5.66 -10.90 18.84
N ASN A 135 5.02 -11.50 17.84
CA ASN A 135 5.60 -11.60 16.50
C ASN A 135 5.77 -10.23 15.84
N TYR A 136 4.84 -9.29 16.07
CA TYR A 136 4.87 -7.94 15.51
C TYR A 136 5.95 -7.04 16.15
N GLU A 137 6.40 -7.34 17.37
CA GLU A 137 7.55 -6.67 17.98
C GLU A 137 8.83 -6.90 17.16
N ASN A 138 8.93 -8.03 16.45
CA ASN A 138 10.07 -8.34 15.61
C ASN A 138 10.02 -7.56 14.27
N PRO A 139 10.98 -6.65 13.99
CA PRO A 139 11.04 -5.89 12.74
C PRO A 139 11.14 -6.80 11.51
N LEU A 140 11.81 -7.95 11.63
CA LEU A 140 11.97 -8.92 10.55
C LEU A 140 10.66 -9.62 10.18
N TYR A 141 9.66 -9.60 11.06
CA TYR A 141 8.34 -10.16 10.78
C TYR A 141 7.38 -9.07 10.26
N ARG A 142 7.37 -7.88 10.90
CA ARG A 142 6.43 -6.80 10.54
C ARG A 142 6.74 -6.13 9.20
N MET A 143 8.01 -5.91 8.85
CA MET A 143 8.39 -5.21 7.62
C MET A 143 7.99 -5.99 6.35
N PRO A 144 8.26 -7.32 6.25
CA PRO A 144 7.78 -8.08 5.10
C PRO A 144 6.26 -8.19 5.05
N LEU A 145 5.60 -8.32 6.21
CA LEU A 145 4.14 -8.42 6.29
C LEU A 145 3.47 -7.16 5.72
N THR A 146 3.91 -5.99 6.16
CA THR A 146 3.43 -4.68 5.66
C THR A 146 3.77 -4.45 4.19
N PHE A 147 4.92 -4.93 3.71
CA PHE A 147 5.26 -4.88 2.29
C PHE A 147 4.34 -5.75 1.44
N VAL A 148 4.06 -6.98 1.89
CA VAL A 148 3.19 -7.96 1.20
C VAL A 148 1.72 -7.52 1.20
N GLU A 149 1.33 -6.59 2.06
CA GLU A 149 -0.01 -6.00 2.01
C GLU A 149 -0.21 -5.12 0.74
N ILE A 150 0.76 -4.27 0.42
CA ILE A 150 0.67 -3.33 -0.71
C ILE A 150 1.19 -3.94 -2.02
N PHE A 151 2.25 -4.75 -1.95
CA PHE A 151 2.96 -5.22 -3.13
C PHE A 151 2.08 -5.99 -4.13
N PRO A 152 1.21 -6.94 -3.74
CA PRO A 152 0.31 -7.65 -4.64
C PRO A 152 -0.65 -6.70 -5.37
N VAL A 153 -1.16 -5.69 -4.70
CA VAL A 153 -2.06 -4.69 -5.30
C VAL A 153 -1.29 -3.85 -6.32
N GLY A 154 -0.07 -3.41 -5.97
CA GLY A 154 0.83 -2.71 -6.88
C GLY A 154 1.22 -3.55 -8.10
N LEU A 155 1.44 -4.86 -7.90
CA LEU A 155 1.73 -5.82 -8.97
C LEU A 155 0.56 -5.95 -9.95
N VAL A 156 -0.67 -6.11 -9.46
CA VAL A 156 -1.87 -6.17 -10.30
C VAL A 156 -1.99 -4.90 -11.13
N ILE A 157 -1.83 -3.73 -10.51
CA ILE A 157 -1.91 -2.44 -11.21
C ILE A 157 -0.77 -2.29 -12.23
N ALA A 158 0.44 -2.76 -11.93
CA ALA A 158 1.56 -2.77 -12.87
C ALA A 158 1.27 -3.64 -14.10
N ILE A 159 0.70 -4.83 -13.92
CA ILE A 159 0.30 -5.74 -15.02
C ILE A 159 -0.78 -5.09 -15.88
N VAL A 160 -1.83 -4.54 -15.26
CA VAL A 160 -2.92 -3.87 -15.97
C VAL A 160 -2.40 -2.65 -16.73
N SER A 161 -1.54 -1.85 -16.11
CA SER A 161 -0.92 -0.67 -16.74
C SER A 161 -0.07 -1.06 -17.94
N ALA A 162 0.74 -2.10 -17.81
CA ALA A 162 1.55 -2.62 -18.90
C ALA A 162 0.69 -3.17 -20.05
N ALA A 163 -0.40 -3.89 -19.74
CA ALA A 163 -1.32 -4.45 -20.71
C ALA A 163 -2.09 -3.38 -21.51
N ILE A 164 -2.51 -2.31 -20.84
CA ILE A 164 -3.23 -1.18 -21.46
C ILE A 164 -2.27 -0.32 -22.28
N LEU A 165 -1.16 0.12 -21.68
CA LEU A 165 -0.25 1.10 -22.29
C LEU A 165 0.64 0.52 -23.39
N ARG A 166 0.69 -0.82 -23.54
CA ARG A 166 1.32 -1.45 -24.71
C ARG A 166 0.65 -1.04 -26.02
N ASN A 167 -0.65 -0.70 -25.98
CA ASN A 167 -1.37 -0.29 -27.16
C ASN A 167 -1.16 1.22 -27.37
N PRO A 168 -0.49 1.66 -28.46
CA PRO A 168 -0.25 3.09 -28.71
C PRO A 168 -1.55 3.88 -28.96
N LYS A 169 -2.64 3.21 -29.33
CA LYS A 169 -3.97 3.83 -29.47
C LYS A 169 -4.66 4.06 -28.13
N ALA A 170 -4.24 3.38 -27.06
CA ALA A 170 -4.76 3.58 -25.72
C ALA A 170 -4.09 4.80 -25.09
N PHE A 171 -4.88 5.84 -24.78
CA PHE A 171 -4.43 7.11 -24.22
C PHE A 171 -3.32 7.79 -25.05
N PRO A 172 -3.56 8.15 -26.33
CA PRO A 172 -2.53 8.71 -27.19
C PRO A 172 -1.89 9.96 -26.58
N ALA A 173 -0.57 10.10 -26.73
CA ALA A 173 0.13 11.30 -26.30
C ALA A 173 -0.46 12.51 -27.03
N ARG A 174 -0.90 13.54 -26.27
CA ARG A 174 -1.34 14.83 -26.86
C ARG A 174 -0.16 15.41 -27.63
N GLY A 175 -0.20 15.28 -28.95
CA GLY A 175 0.89 15.65 -29.87
C GLY A 175 0.93 14.83 -31.15
N ALA A 176 0.32 13.64 -31.20
CA ALA A 176 0.20 12.84 -32.43
C ALA A 176 -0.98 13.26 -33.34
N ALA A 177 -1.36 14.54 -33.26
CA ALA A 177 -2.28 15.18 -34.20
C ALA A 177 -1.49 16.25 -34.95
N LYS A 178 -0.86 15.83 -36.05
CA LYS A 178 -0.56 16.67 -37.19
C LYS A 178 -0.97 15.90 -38.43
#